data_AF-A0A963FCM8-F1
#
_entry.id   AF-A0A963FCM8-F1
#
_cell.length_a   1.000
_cell.length_b   1.000
_cell.length_c   1.000
_cell.angle_alpha   90.00
_cell.angle_beta   90.00
_cell.angle_gamma   90.00
#
_symmetry.space_group_name_H-M   'P 1'
#
loop_
_entity.id
_entity.type
_entity.pdbx_description
1 polymer ?
#
loop_
_entity_poly.entity_id
_entity_poly.type
_entity_poly.pdbx_seq_one_letter_code
_entity_poly.pdbx_strand_id
1 'polypeptide(L)'
;MEESRRLVLAKQLVNQLESGDSVNAEHTVDLLAGFSENNLFQEVGRLTRELHSAINGFLLDSRITELAEREIPDASERLSYVITMTERAANTSLAAVEAAIPLADELGNKASNLASEWRRFQERELSVEEFRVLSRKLVGFLQIAGEHSGELHGKLSEVLMAQDFQDLTGQIIRQVISLIQDVEDKLVRLVRISGGLAGSDDTKSSAKLEGPAVPGIDQGDQVGDQDDVDDLLSSLGF
;
A
#
# COMPACT_ATOMS: atom_id res chain seq x y z
N MET A 1 33.55 40.07 18.76
CA MET A 1 33.65 40.63 20.13
C MET A 1 33.84 39.53 21.17
N GLU A 2 33.03 38.46 21.17
CA GLU A 2 33.18 37.35 22.14
C GLU A 2 34.41 36.46 21.90
N GLU A 3 34.75 36.13 20.66
CA GLU A 3 35.96 35.35 20.34
C GLU A 3 37.25 36.03 20.83
N SER A 4 37.36 37.34 20.64
CA SER A 4 38.50 38.12 21.13
C SER A 4 38.61 38.09 22.66
N ARG A 5 37.48 37.97 23.37
CA ARG A 5 37.44 37.90 24.83
C ARG A 5 37.79 36.50 25.35
N ARG A 6 37.33 35.44 24.67
CA ARG A 6 37.75 34.05 24.95
C ARG A 6 39.24 33.85 24.72
N LEU A 7 39.79 34.45 23.66
CA LEU A 7 41.23 34.40 23.37
C LEU A 7 42.07 35.08 24.46
N VAL A 8 41.59 36.20 25.01
CA VAL A 8 42.24 36.89 26.14
C VAL A 8 42.19 36.06 27.41
N LEU A 9 41.02 35.48 27.74
CA LEU A 9 40.84 34.62 28.91
C LEU A 9 41.66 33.31 28.80
N ALA A 10 41.75 32.71 27.62
CA ALA A 10 42.59 31.53 27.38
C ALA A 10 44.09 31.83 27.57
N LYS A 11 44.56 33.00 27.10
CA LYS A 11 45.94 33.45 27.33
C LYS A 11 46.20 33.76 28.81
N GLN A 12 45.24 34.34 29.52
CA GLN A 12 45.33 34.55 30.97
C GLN A 12 45.38 33.23 31.75
N LEU A 13 44.56 32.25 31.37
CA LEU A 13 44.55 30.93 31.99
C LEU A 13 45.91 30.23 31.85
N VAL A 14 46.52 30.27 30.66
CA VAL A 14 47.85 29.69 30.43
C VAL A 14 48.91 30.36 31.32
N ASN A 15 48.93 31.70 31.37
CA ASN A 15 49.87 32.43 32.22
C ASN A 15 49.68 32.12 33.72
N GLN A 16 48.43 31.98 34.18
CA GLN A 16 48.11 31.68 35.58
C GLN A 16 48.56 30.26 35.97
N LEU A 17 48.33 29.27 35.10
CA LEU A 17 48.80 27.90 35.28
C LEU A 17 50.33 27.81 35.27
N GLU A 18 51.02 28.54 34.40
CA GLU A 18 52.49 28.61 34.36
C GLU A 18 53.09 29.25 35.62
N SER A 19 52.38 30.20 36.24
CA SER A 19 52.78 30.83 37.50
C SER A 19 52.42 30.03 38.76
N GLY A 20 51.72 28.90 38.63
CA GLY A 20 51.27 28.07 39.76
C GLY A 20 50.11 28.65 40.58
N ASP A 21 49.41 29.67 40.05
CA ASP A 21 48.27 30.32 40.71
C ASP A 21 46.97 29.57 40.41
N SER A 22 46.76 28.46 41.14
CA SER A 22 45.63 27.55 40.90
C SER A 22 44.27 28.21 41.15
N VAL A 23 44.19 29.15 42.08
CA VAL A 23 42.93 29.80 42.49
C VAL A 23 42.41 30.71 41.37
N ASN A 24 43.29 31.52 40.78
CA ASN A 24 42.90 32.39 39.66
C ASN A 24 42.70 31.61 38.35
N ALA A 25 43.45 30.51 38.16
CA ALA A 25 43.24 29.61 37.03
C ALA A 25 41.85 28.96 37.07
N GLU A 26 41.43 28.44 38.23
CA GLU A 26 40.11 27.82 38.42
C GLU A 26 38.97 28.81 38.17
N HIS A 27 39.09 30.04 38.66
CA HIS A 27 38.14 31.12 38.37
C HIS A 27 38.06 31.47 36.86
N THR A 28 39.19 31.40 36.14
CA THR A 28 39.22 31.68 34.69
C THR A 28 38.62 30.53 33.88
N VAL A 29 38.77 29.28 34.35
CA VAL A 29 38.08 28.11 33.80
C VAL A 29 36.57 28.22 33.99
N ASP A 30 36.11 28.59 35.19
CA ASP A 30 34.68 28.79 35.47
C ASP A 30 34.06 29.88 34.58
N LEU A 31 34.78 30.98 34.36
CA LEU A 31 34.35 32.03 33.44
C LEU A 31 34.23 31.50 32.00
N LEU A 32 35.20 30.72 31.51
CA LEU A 32 35.17 30.11 30.19
C LEU A 32 34.06 29.06 30.04
N ALA A 33 33.85 28.23 31.06
CA ALA A 33 32.78 27.24 31.12
C ALA A 33 31.40 27.91 31.11
N GLY A 34 31.21 28.97 31.88
CA GLY A 34 29.98 29.77 31.90
C GLY A 34 29.62 30.39 30.55
N PHE A 35 30.59 30.73 29.69
CA PHE A 35 30.31 31.15 28.31
C PHE A 35 29.81 30.00 27.43
N SER A 36 30.32 28.79 27.62
CA SER A 36 29.86 27.59 26.90
C SER A 36 28.46 27.16 27.34
N GLU A 37 28.20 27.15 28.65
CA GLU A 37 26.88 26.82 29.20
C GLU A 37 25.81 27.81 28.77
N ASN A 38 26.11 29.12 28.79
CA ASN A 38 25.17 30.13 28.31
C ASN A 38 24.87 30.00 26.81
N ASN A 39 25.88 29.67 25.99
CA ASN A 39 25.68 29.46 24.57
C ASN A 39 24.83 28.19 24.31
N LEU A 40 25.10 27.10 25.04
CA LEU A 40 24.28 25.89 24.98
C LEU A 40 22.82 26.17 25.38
N PHE A 41 22.61 26.93 26.47
CA PHE A 41 21.27 27.30 26.93
C PHE A 41 20.54 28.20 25.94
N GLN A 42 21.24 29.16 25.32
CA GLN A 42 20.68 30.01 24.26
C GLN A 42 20.31 29.19 23.04
N GLU A 43 21.14 28.21 22.65
CA GLU A 43 20.91 27.39 21.48
C GLU A 43 19.80 26.36 21.69
N VAL A 44 19.72 25.75 22.88
CA VAL A 44 18.56 24.94 23.29
C VAL A 44 17.30 25.80 23.33
N GLY A 45 17.38 27.04 23.83
CA GLY A 45 16.27 27.98 23.82
C GLY A 45 15.82 28.38 22.41
N ARG A 46 16.76 28.56 21.48
CA ARG A 46 16.51 28.83 20.06
C ARG A 46 15.80 27.65 19.40
N LEU A 47 16.37 26.45 19.52
CA LEU A 47 15.80 25.21 18.98
C LEU A 47 14.39 24.94 19.53
N THR A 48 14.18 25.17 20.84
CA THR A 48 12.86 24.97 21.46
C THR A 48 11.82 25.95 20.91
N ARG A 49 12.20 27.21 20.64
CA ARG A 49 11.31 28.20 20.02
C ARG A 49 11.06 27.92 18.55
N GLU A 50 12.08 27.49 17.81
CA GLU A 50 11.94 27.08 16.40
C GLU A 50 10.99 25.87 16.29
N LEU A 51 11.17 24.85 17.14
CA LEU A 51 10.25 23.71 17.26
C LEU A 51 8.83 24.15 17.62
N HIS A 52 8.67 24.98 18.65
CA HIS A 52 7.37 25.47 19.08
C HIS A 52 6.69 26.32 17.99
N SER A 53 7.44 27.13 17.26
CA SER A 53 6.92 27.92 16.13
C SER A 53 6.53 27.03 14.95
N ALA A 54 7.28 25.96 14.68
CA ALA A 54 6.97 24.98 13.64
C ALA A 54 5.69 24.20 13.99
N ILE A 55 5.57 23.73 15.23
CA ILE A 55 4.37 23.02 15.72
C ILE A 55 3.16 23.93 15.70
N ASN A 56 3.27 25.17 16.18
CA ASN A 56 2.14 26.10 16.15
C ASN A 56 1.77 26.50 14.72
N GLY A 57 2.75 26.69 13.82
CA GLY A 57 2.49 26.92 12.40
C GLY A 57 1.73 25.77 11.75
N PHE A 58 2.03 24.52 12.15
CA PHE A 58 1.34 23.33 11.70
C PHE A 58 -0.08 23.20 12.28
N LEU A 59 -0.26 23.45 13.58
CA LEU A 59 -1.57 23.43 14.23
C LEU A 59 -2.49 24.57 13.77
N LEU A 60 -1.93 25.66 13.27
CA LEU A 60 -2.66 26.79 12.68
C LEU A 60 -2.97 26.60 11.19
N ASP A 61 -2.43 25.56 10.55
CA ASP A 61 -2.79 25.23 9.17
C ASP A 61 -4.21 24.66 9.14
N SER A 62 -5.16 25.49 8.70
CA SER A 62 -6.57 25.12 8.57
C SER A 62 -6.77 23.86 7.73
N ARG A 63 -5.82 23.53 6.84
CA ARG A 63 -5.84 22.30 6.04
C ARG A 63 -5.63 21.05 6.91
N ILE A 64 -4.79 21.10 7.93
CA ILE A 64 -4.56 19.97 8.85
C ILE A 64 -5.80 19.70 9.69
N THR A 65 -6.44 20.76 10.18
CA THR A 65 -7.72 20.65 10.89
C THR A 65 -8.79 20.03 9.98
N GLU A 66 -8.89 20.48 8.72
CA GLU A 66 -9.82 19.92 7.74
C GLU A 66 -9.54 18.42 7.44
N LEU A 67 -8.27 18.06 7.26
CA LEU A 67 -7.84 16.67 7.06
C LEU A 67 -8.24 15.80 8.26
N ALA A 68 -7.94 16.25 9.48
CA ALA A 68 -8.16 15.47 10.70
C ALA A 68 -9.64 15.38 11.10
N GLU A 69 -10.40 16.47 10.99
CA GLU A 69 -11.79 16.51 11.44
C GLU A 69 -12.79 16.01 10.40
N ARG A 70 -12.45 16.03 9.11
CA ARG A 70 -13.39 15.70 8.03
C ARG A 70 -12.88 14.65 7.06
N GLU A 71 -11.76 14.91 6.38
CA GLU A 71 -11.35 14.07 5.24
C GLU A 71 -10.90 12.66 5.67
N ILE A 72 -10.14 12.55 6.77
CA ILE A 72 -9.71 11.24 7.30
C ILE A 72 -10.90 10.40 7.82
N PRO A 73 -11.81 10.94 8.64
CA PRO A 73 -13.03 10.23 9.02
C PRO A 73 -13.88 9.79 7.81
N ASP A 74 -14.09 10.68 6.83
CA ASP A 74 -14.84 10.37 5.60
C ASP A 74 -14.16 9.27 4.78
N ALA A 75 -12.84 9.33 4.61
CA ALA A 75 -12.07 8.28 3.95
C ALA A 75 -12.20 6.92 4.66
N SER A 76 -12.20 6.90 6.00
CA SER A 76 -12.42 5.68 6.79
C SER A 76 -13.81 5.08 6.56
N GLU A 77 -14.85 5.92 6.52
CA GLU A 77 -16.22 5.48 6.22
C GLU A 77 -16.32 4.92 4.79
N ARG A 78 -15.71 5.60 3.82
CA ARG A 78 -15.67 5.14 2.43
C ARG A 78 -14.91 3.83 2.27
N LEU A 79 -13.78 3.64 2.95
CA LEU A 79 -13.07 2.35 2.96
C LEU A 79 -13.92 1.25 3.60
N SER A 80 -14.64 1.56 4.69
CA SER A 80 -15.56 0.62 5.32
C SER A 80 -16.66 0.18 4.34
N TYR A 81 -17.21 1.13 3.57
CA TYR A 81 -18.15 0.84 2.49
C TYR A 81 -17.53 -0.06 1.40
N VAL A 82 -16.29 0.20 0.98
CA VAL A 82 -15.58 -0.65 0.03
C VAL A 82 -15.46 -2.08 0.53
N ILE A 83 -15.11 -2.28 1.81
CA ILE A 83 -15.00 -3.60 2.43
C ILE A 83 -16.35 -4.32 2.38
N THR A 84 -17.42 -3.67 2.83
CA THR A 84 -18.77 -4.25 2.82
C THR A 84 -19.23 -4.62 1.40
N MET A 85 -18.99 -3.75 0.43
CA MET A 85 -19.37 -4.03 -0.96
C MET A 85 -18.56 -5.19 -1.56
N THR A 86 -17.27 -5.25 -1.25
CA THR A 86 -16.39 -6.34 -1.71
C THR A 86 -16.79 -7.68 -1.11
N GLU A 87 -17.08 -7.71 0.19
CA GLU A 87 -17.57 -8.90 0.87
C GLU A 87 -18.92 -9.37 0.29
N ARG A 88 -19.87 -8.44 0.10
CA ARG A 88 -21.18 -8.76 -0.49
C ARG A 88 -21.04 -9.35 -1.88
N ALA A 89 -20.19 -8.77 -2.71
CA ALA A 89 -19.97 -9.25 -4.07
C ALA A 89 -19.30 -10.61 -4.13
N ALA A 90 -18.29 -10.84 -3.27
CA ALA A 90 -17.64 -12.14 -3.13
C ALA A 90 -18.66 -13.21 -2.71
N ASN A 91 -19.46 -12.94 -1.69
CA ASN A 91 -20.50 -13.85 -1.23
C ASN A 91 -21.57 -14.12 -2.30
N THR A 92 -22.00 -13.10 -3.03
CA THR A 92 -23.00 -13.25 -4.10
C THR A 92 -22.44 -14.06 -5.26
N SER A 93 -21.20 -13.76 -5.69
CA SER A 93 -20.53 -14.49 -6.77
C SER A 93 -20.30 -15.95 -6.39
N LEU A 94 -19.85 -16.22 -5.17
CA LEU A 94 -19.61 -17.57 -4.67
C LEU A 94 -20.92 -18.36 -4.63
N ALA A 95 -22.00 -17.80 -4.09
CA ALA A 95 -23.30 -18.45 -4.02
C ALA A 95 -23.86 -18.77 -5.42
N ALA A 96 -23.69 -17.86 -6.39
CA ALA A 96 -24.12 -18.09 -7.76
C ALA A 96 -23.32 -19.21 -8.44
N VAL A 97 -22.00 -19.26 -8.21
CA VAL A 97 -21.13 -20.33 -8.72
C VAL A 97 -21.46 -21.67 -8.06
N GLU A 98 -21.64 -21.71 -6.73
CA GLU A 98 -22.04 -22.91 -5.98
C GLU A 98 -23.36 -23.50 -6.49
N ALA A 99 -24.32 -22.64 -6.87
CA ALA A 99 -25.57 -23.07 -7.48
C ALA A 99 -25.42 -23.52 -8.94
N ALA A 100 -24.45 -22.98 -9.70
CA ALA A 100 -24.22 -23.32 -11.10
C ALA A 100 -23.49 -24.65 -11.31
N ILE A 101 -22.57 -25.01 -10.41
CA ILE A 101 -21.80 -26.26 -10.47
C ILE A 101 -22.68 -27.51 -10.61
N PRO A 102 -23.68 -27.76 -9.73
CA PRO A 102 -24.50 -28.98 -9.83
C PRO A 102 -25.32 -29.04 -11.13
N LEU A 103 -25.74 -27.89 -11.67
CA LEU A 103 -26.45 -27.81 -12.95
C LEU A 103 -25.54 -28.26 -14.10
N ALA A 104 -24.30 -27.78 -14.12
CA ALA A 104 -23.29 -28.15 -15.11
C ALA A 104 -22.90 -29.63 -15.00
N ASP A 105 -22.72 -30.14 -13.77
CA ASP A 105 -22.40 -31.54 -13.51
C ASP A 105 -23.54 -32.47 -13.97
N GLU A 106 -24.81 -32.13 -13.68
CA GLU A 106 -25.95 -32.92 -14.11
C GLU A 106 -26.05 -32.97 -15.64
N LEU A 107 -25.82 -31.83 -16.32
CA LEU A 107 -25.77 -31.78 -17.78
C LEU A 107 -24.65 -32.65 -18.35
N GLY A 108 -23.43 -32.51 -17.83
CA GLY A 108 -22.27 -33.28 -18.28
C GLY A 108 -22.47 -34.79 -18.10
N ASN A 109 -22.96 -35.20 -16.94
CA ASN A 109 -23.22 -36.60 -16.62
C ASN A 109 -24.30 -37.21 -17.53
N LYS A 110 -25.44 -36.53 -17.72
CA LYS A 110 -26.50 -37.03 -18.62
C LYS A 110 -26.05 -37.05 -20.08
N ALA A 111 -25.32 -36.03 -20.53
CA ALA A 111 -24.79 -35.97 -21.89
C ALA A 111 -23.82 -37.13 -22.16
N SER A 112 -22.90 -37.41 -21.23
CA SER A 112 -21.95 -38.52 -21.34
C SER A 112 -22.65 -39.89 -21.39
N ASN A 113 -23.63 -40.11 -20.51
CA ASN A 113 -24.42 -41.34 -20.51
C ASN A 113 -25.18 -41.53 -21.83
N LEU A 114 -25.85 -40.47 -22.32
CA LEU A 114 -26.55 -40.51 -23.61
C LEU A 114 -25.60 -40.72 -24.78
N ALA A 115 -24.42 -40.11 -24.78
CA ALA A 115 -23.42 -40.29 -25.83
C ALA A 115 -22.93 -41.76 -25.89
N SER A 116 -22.77 -42.41 -24.73
CA SER A 116 -22.41 -43.84 -24.65
C SER A 116 -23.53 -44.74 -25.21
N GLU A 117 -24.78 -44.52 -24.78
CA GLU A 117 -25.94 -45.27 -25.29
C GLU A 117 -26.16 -45.03 -26.79
N TRP A 118 -25.94 -43.80 -27.26
CA TRP A 118 -26.02 -43.44 -28.67
C TRP A 118 -24.94 -44.13 -29.52
N ARG A 119 -23.72 -44.30 -28.99
CA ARG A 119 -22.64 -45.05 -29.66
C ARG A 119 -23.02 -46.51 -29.85
N ARG A 120 -23.50 -47.18 -28.79
CA ARG A 120 -23.99 -48.57 -28.88
C ARG A 120 -25.11 -48.74 -29.92
N PHE A 121 -25.95 -47.71 -30.07
CA PHE A 121 -27.01 -47.72 -31.10
C PHE A 121 -26.40 -47.66 -32.51
N GLN A 122 -25.40 -46.82 -32.74
CA GLN A 122 -24.68 -46.74 -34.03
C GLN A 122 -23.97 -48.05 -34.39
N GLU A 123 -23.44 -48.75 -33.39
CA GLU A 123 -22.79 -50.06 -33.53
C GLU A 123 -23.80 -51.21 -33.72
N ARG A 124 -25.11 -50.91 -33.73
CA ARG A 124 -26.22 -51.88 -33.88
C ARG A 124 -26.31 -52.89 -32.73
N GLU A 125 -25.83 -52.50 -31.55
CA GLU A 125 -25.84 -53.33 -30.34
C GLU A 125 -27.09 -53.12 -29.46
N LEU A 126 -28.04 -52.29 -29.89
CA LEU A 126 -29.29 -52.03 -29.16
C LEU A 126 -30.47 -52.81 -29.75
N SER A 127 -31.28 -53.39 -28.86
CA SER A 127 -32.61 -53.88 -29.19
C SER A 127 -33.61 -52.74 -29.42
N VAL A 128 -34.75 -53.06 -30.05
CA VAL A 128 -35.84 -52.10 -30.29
C VAL A 128 -36.39 -51.52 -28.98
N GLU A 129 -36.43 -52.31 -27.90
CA GLU A 129 -36.93 -51.85 -26.61
C GLU A 129 -35.93 -50.90 -25.92
N GLU A 130 -34.63 -51.20 -25.96
CA GLU A 130 -33.57 -50.29 -25.48
C GLU A 130 -33.57 -48.99 -26.28
N PHE A 131 -33.80 -49.04 -27.60
CA PHE A 131 -33.88 -47.83 -28.43
C PHE A 131 -35.05 -46.93 -28.04
N ARG A 132 -36.23 -47.51 -27.74
CA ARG A 132 -37.39 -46.74 -27.22
C ARG A 132 -37.09 -46.07 -25.88
N VAL A 133 -36.29 -46.72 -25.03
CA VAL A 133 -35.83 -46.13 -23.76
C VAL A 133 -34.86 -44.99 -24.04
N LEU A 134 -33.86 -45.18 -24.91
CA LEU A 134 -32.88 -44.15 -25.30
C LEU A 134 -33.57 -42.92 -25.90
N SER A 135 -34.53 -43.12 -26.80
CA SER A 135 -35.31 -42.03 -27.41
C SER A 135 -36.06 -41.20 -26.36
N ARG A 136 -36.70 -41.85 -25.36
CA ARG A 136 -37.34 -41.15 -24.23
C ARG A 136 -36.33 -40.40 -23.35
N LYS A 137 -35.17 -41.00 -23.06
CA LYS A 137 -34.09 -40.34 -22.31
C LYS A 137 -33.55 -39.11 -23.05
N LEU A 138 -33.42 -39.18 -24.38
CA LEU A 138 -32.97 -38.06 -25.21
C LEU A 138 -33.94 -36.88 -25.13
N VAL A 139 -35.25 -37.14 -25.25
CA VAL A 139 -36.27 -36.09 -25.10
C VAL A 139 -36.20 -35.44 -23.72
N GLY A 140 -36.09 -36.25 -22.65
CA GLY A 140 -35.96 -35.74 -21.29
C GLY A 140 -34.68 -34.92 -21.09
N PHE A 141 -33.56 -35.35 -21.67
CA PHE A 141 -32.31 -34.59 -21.62
C PHE A 141 -32.40 -33.26 -22.37
N LEU A 142 -33.03 -33.22 -23.56
CA LEU A 142 -33.20 -31.96 -24.30
C LEU A 142 -34.00 -30.93 -23.51
N GLN A 143 -35.00 -31.37 -22.74
CA GLN A 143 -35.75 -30.50 -21.84
C GLN A 143 -34.87 -29.98 -20.70
N ILE A 144 -34.20 -30.87 -19.98
CA ILE A 144 -33.29 -30.52 -18.87
C ILE A 144 -32.16 -29.59 -19.36
N ALA A 145 -31.63 -29.85 -20.56
CA ALA A 145 -30.60 -29.03 -21.19
C ALA A 145 -31.07 -27.59 -21.42
N GLY A 146 -32.32 -27.40 -21.88
CA GLY A 146 -32.90 -26.07 -22.02
C GLY A 146 -33.08 -25.36 -20.68
N GLU A 147 -33.65 -26.06 -19.69
CA GLU A 147 -33.91 -25.52 -18.34
C GLU A 147 -32.60 -25.14 -17.63
N HIS A 148 -31.67 -26.08 -17.51
CA HIS A 148 -30.38 -25.85 -16.84
C HIS A 148 -29.53 -24.82 -17.57
N SER A 149 -29.56 -24.76 -18.91
CA SER A 149 -28.83 -23.72 -19.64
C SER A 149 -29.36 -22.33 -19.33
N GLY A 150 -30.68 -22.18 -19.17
CA GLY A 150 -31.30 -20.91 -18.76
C GLY A 150 -30.92 -20.53 -17.33
N GLU A 151 -30.97 -21.49 -16.41
CA GLU A 151 -30.55 -21.27 -15.02
C GLU A 151 -29.06 -20.93 -14.90
N LEU A 152 -28.19 -21.64 -15.62
CA LEU A 152 -26.75 -21.38 -15.65
C LEU A 152 -26.47 -19.97 -16.17
N HIS A 153 -27.16 -19.54 -17.23
CA HIS A 153 -27.06 -18.17 -17.73
C HIS A 153 -27.52 -17.15 -16.70
N GLY A 154 -28.59 -17.43 -15.96
CA GLY A 154 -29.05 -16.61 -14.83
C GLY A 154 -27.98 -16.48 -13.74
N LYS A 155 -27.36 -17.60 -13.34
CA LYS A 155 -26.28 -17.59 -12.33
C LYS A 155 -25.04 -16.86 -12.78
N LEU A 156 -24.60 -17.04 -14.03
CA LEU A 156 -23.49 -16.26 -14.58
C LEU A 156 -23.82 -14.77 -14.66
N SER A 157 -25.08 -14.42 -14.93
CA SER A 157 -25.54 -13.02 -14.91
C SER A 157 -25.55 -12.45 -13.48
N GLU A 158 -25.94 -13.24 -12.47
CA GLU A 158 -25.84 -12.85 -11.06
C GLU A 158 -24.37 -12.56 -10.67
N VAL A 159 -23.42 -13.37 -11.14
CA VAL A 159 -21.98 -13.12 -10.93
C VAL A 159 -21.54 -11.80 -11.57
N LEU A 160 -21.95 -11.52 -12.81
CA LEU A 160 -21.60 -10.28 -13.51
C LEU A 160 -22.19 -9.05 -12.79
N MET A 161 -23.46 -9.09 -12.42
CA MET A 161 -24.10 -7.99 -11.69
C MET A 161 -23.48 -7.77 -10.31
N ALA A 162 -23.05 -8.84 -9.65
CA ALA A 162 -22.34 -8.74 -8.38
C ALA A 162 -21.00 -8.01 -8.51
N GLN A 163 -20.45 -7.85 -9.72
CA GLN A 163 -19.17 -7.18 -9.98
C GLN A 163 -19.30 -5.69 -10.33
N ASP A 164 -20.50 -5.17 -10.54
CA ASP A 164 -20.75 -3.78 -10.98
C ASP A 164 -20.20 -2.71 -10.01
N PHE A 165 -19.95 -3.07 -8.75
CA PHE A 165 -19.38 -2.19 -7.72
C PHE A 165 -17.88 -1.90 -7.88
N GLN A 166 -17.17 -2.64 -8.75
CA GLN A 166 -15.70 -2.57 -8.85
C GLN A 166 -15.18 -1.20 -9.32
N ASP A 167 -15.92 -0.49 -10.18
CA ASP A 167 -15.54 0.86 -10.61
C ASP A 167 -15.61 1.84 -9.44
N LEU A 168 -16.71 1.80 -8.67
CA LEU A 168 -16.92 2.68 -7.53
C LEU A 168 -15.88 2.42 -6.42
N THR A 169 -15.60 1.15 -6.10
CA THR A 169 -14.58 0.83 -5.10
C THR A 169 -13.18 1.24 -5.55
N GLY A 170 -12.85 1.07 -6.84
CA GLY A 170 -11.60 1.56 -7.40
C GLY A 170 -11.46 3.08 -7.30
N GLN A 171 -12.53 3.83 -7.55
CA GLN A 171 -12.54 5.29 -7.40
C GLN A 171 -12.33 5.72 -5.95
N ILE A 172 -13.04 5.08 -5.01
CA ILE A 172 -12.88 5.36 -3.58
C ILE A 172 -11.45 5.09 -3.12
N ILE A 173 -10.88 3.94 -3.49
CA ILE A 173 -9.50 3.59 -3.11
C ILE A 173 -8.51 4.63 -3.65
N ARG A 174 -8.64 5.06 -4.91
CA ARG A 174 -7.78 6.11 -5.49
C ARG A 174 -7.88 7.43 -4.72
N GLN A 175 -9.10 7.83 -4.33
CA GLN A 175 -9.30 9.05 -3.53
C GLN A 175 -8.63 8.94 -2.17
N VAL A 176 -8.75 7.79 -1.51
CA VAL A 176 -8.14 7.56 -0.19
C VAL A 176 -6.60 7.52 -0.29
N ILE A 177 -6.04 6.91 -1.34
CA ILE A 177 -4.60 6.93 -1.59
C ILE A 177 -4.10 8.37 -1.77
N SER A 178 -4.81 9.17 -2.57
CA SER A 178 -4.46 10.59 -2.75
C SER A 178 -4.52 11.39 -1.45
N LEU A 179 -5.48 11.08 -0.57
CA LEU A 179 -5.58 11.71 0.74
C LEU A 179 -4.38 11.35 1.63
N ILE A 180 -4.00 10.06 1.66
CA ILE A 180 -2.85 9.60 2.44
C ILE A 180 -1.56 10.27 1.95
N GLN A 181 -1.39 10.43 0.64
CA GLN A 181 -0.25 11.16 0.05
C GLN A 181 -0.22 12.64 0.48
N ASP A 182 -1.36 13.33 0.52
CA ASP A 182 -1.42 14.72 1.03
C ASP A 182 -1.03 14.77 2.51
N VAL A 183 -1.54 13.84 3.34
CA VAL A 183 -1.16 13.76 4.76
C VAL A 183 0.33 13.48 4.95
N GLU A 184 0.90 12.55 4.18
CA GLU A 184 2.34 12.21 4.21
C GLU A 184 3.20 13.43 3.85
N ASP A 185 2.88 14.11 2.76
CA ASP A 185 3.58 15.32 2.31
C ASP A 185 3.61 16.42 3.37
N LYS A 186 2.51 16.57 4.12
CA LYS A 186 2.40 17.55 5.20
C LYS A 186 3.24 17.17 6.41
N LEU A 187 3.26 15.89 6.78
CA LEU A 187 4.08 15.37 7.87
C LEU A 187 5.58 15.47 7.53
N VAL A 188 5.98 15.16 6.29
CA VAL A 188 7.37 15.33 5.82
C VAL A 188 7.80 16.79 5.89
N ARG A 189 6.93 17.73 5.49
CA ARG A 189 7.22 19.17 5.63
C ARG A 189 7.38 19.57 7.08
N LEU A 190 6.53 19.09 7.98
CA LEU A 190 6.66 19.36 9.41
C LEU A 190 8.00 18.87 9.96
N VAL A 191 8.40 17.64 9.62
CA VAL A 191 9.68 17.06 10.04
C VAL A 191 10.86 17.84 9.46
N ARG A 192 10.80 18.30 8.20
CA ARG A 192 11.85 19.14 7.61
C ARG A 192 12.00 20.49 8.32
N ILE A 193 10.88 21.14 8.66
CA ILE A 193 10.88 22.45 9.34
C ILE A 193 11.34 22.29 10.80
N SER A 194 10.84 21.28 11.51
CA SER A 194 11.20 20.97 12.89
C SER A 194 12.62 20.41 13.02
N GLY A 195 13.13 19.77 11.97
CA GLY A 195 14.37 19.02 11.98
C GLY A 195 15.61 19.90 11.88
N GLY A 196 15.55 21.09 11.26
CA GLY A 196 16.66 22.06 11.24
C GLY A 196 18.04 21.49 10.84
N LEU A 197 18.13 20.30 10.25
CA LEU A 197 19.37 19.69 9.81
C LEU A 197 19.66 20.17 8.39
N ALA A 198 19.97 21.46 8.29
CA ALA A 198 20.83 21.93 7.22
C ALA A 198 22.23 21.35 7.47
N GLY A 199 22.51 20.22 6.83
CA GLY A 199 23.85 19.65 6.79
C GLY A 199 23.85 18.14 6.87
N SER A 200 23.37 17.46 5.83
CA SER A 200 23.97 16.26 5.26
C SER A 200 23.18 15.84 4.02
N ASP A 201 23.92 15.31 3.07
CA ASP A 201 23.53 14.97 1.70
C ASP A 201 22.12 14.46 1.45
N ASP A 202 21.73 14.78 0.22
CA ASP A 202 20.69 14.26 -0.64
C ASP A 202 20.76 12.72 -0.80
N THR A 203 20.73 11.97 0.30
CA THR A 203 20.54 10.52 0.28
C THR A 203 19.07 10.23 0.38
N LYS A 204 18.46 10.06 -0.80
CA LYS A 204 17.19 9.39 -1.01
C LYS A 204 17.23 7.99 -0.37
N SER A 205 16.98 7.87 0.93
CA SER A 205 16.47 6.63 1.51
C SER A 205 14.97 6.81 1.66
N SER A 206 14.27 6.43 0.60
CA SER A 206 12.86 6.07 0.67
C SER A 206 12.74 5.04 1.80
N ALA A 207 12.30 5.48 2.98
CA ALA A 207 11.85 4.60 4.03
C ALA A 207 10.59 3.89 3.49
N LYS A 208 10.82 2.78 2.78
CA LYS A 208 9.80 1.88 2.27
C LYS A 208 9.05 1.37 3.49
N LEU A 209 7.87 1.94 3.74
CA LEU A 209 6.89 1.37 4.64
C LEU A 209 6.53 0.00 4.04
N GLU A 210 7.03 -1.06 4.67
CA GLU A 210 6.73 -2.44 4.31
C GLU A 210 5.25 -2.71 4.59
N GLY A 211 4.41 -2.42 3.59
CA GLY A 211 3.10 -3.01 3.46
C GLY A 211 3.23 -4.51 3.16
N PRO A 212 2.17 -5.31 3.39
CA PRO A 212 2.18 -6.72 3.04
C PRO A 212 2.54 -6.88 1.56
N ALA A 213 3.59 -7.66 1.28
CA ALA A 213 4.13 -7.83 -0.06
C ALA A 213 3.04 -8.31 -1.02
N VAL A 214 2.74 -7.52 -2.05
CA VAL A 214 1.75 -7.88 -3.06
C VAL A 214 2.50 -8.48 -4.26
N PRO A 215 2.28 -9.76 -4.61
CA PRO A 215 2.96 -10.40 -5.73
C PRO A 215 2.72 -9.62 -7.03
N GLY A 216 3.81 -9.13 -7.65
CA GLY A 216 3.79 -8.46 -8.96
C GLY A 216 3.91 -6.94 -8.97
N ILE A 217 3.86 -6.26 -7.81
CA ILE A 217 4.09 -4.80 -7.71
C ILE A 217 5.37 -4.43 -6.94
N ASP A 218 5.91 -5.33 -6.11
CA ASP A 218 7.18 -5.11 -5.40
C ASP A 218 8.45 -5.39 -6.23
N GLN A 219 8.33 -5.45 -7.56
CA GLN A 219 9.48 -5.48 -8.48
C GLN A 219 9.68 -4.14 -9.20
N GLY A 220 9.31 -3.04 -8.55
CA GLY A 220 9.53 -1.69 -9.06
C GLY A 220 10.71 -0.97 -8.41
N ASP A 221 11.88 -1.61 -8.25
CA ASP A 221 13.19 -0.92 -8.24
C ASP A 221 14.39 -1.90 -8.33
N GLN A 222 14.41 -2.72 -9.37
CA GLN A 222 15.65 -3.27 -9.96
C GLN A 222 15.49 -3.07 -11.47
N VAL A 223 16.12 -2.04 -12.02
CA VAL A 223 17.40 -2.15 -12.73
C VAL A 223 17.33 -3.20 -13.83
N GLY A 224 17.43 -2.72 -15.07
CA GLY A 224 17.54 -3.52 -16.28
C GLY A 224 17.38 -2.61 -17.48
N ASP A 225 18.26 -1.61 -17.56
CA ASP A 225 18.44 -0.74 -18.70
C ASP A 225 18.54 -1.61 -19.96
N GLN A 226 17.85 -1.23 -21.01
CA GLN A 226 17.81 -1.98 -22.27
C GLN A 226 19.20 -2.03 -22.94
N ASP A 227 20.15 -1.23 -22.44
CA ASP A 227 21.54 -1.17 -22.84
C ASP A 227 22.40 -2.33 -22.29
N ASP A 228 22.04 -2.96 -21.16
CA ASP A 228 22.82 -4.09 -20.59
C ASP A 228 22.64 -5.41 -21.37
N VAL A 229 21.57 -5.51 -22.17
CA VAL A 229 21.30 -6.68 -23.02
C VAL A 229 22.17 -6.65 -24.28
N ASP A 230 22.42 -5.47 -24.83
CA ASP A 230 23.27 -5.30 -26.02
C ASP A 230 24.77 -5.45 -25.68
N ASP A 231 25.19 -5.09 -24.47
CA ASP A 231 26.56 -5.32 -24.00
C ASP A 231 26.85 -6.81 -23.73
N LEU A 232 25.84 -7.57 -23.27
CA LEU A 232 25.96 -9.02 -23.10
C LEU A 232 26.02 -9.77 -24.43
N LEU A 233 25.33 -9.30 -25.47
CA LEU A 233 25.44 -9.87 -26.83
C LEU A 233 26.78 -9.52 -27.50
N SER A 234 27.31 -8.33 -27.23
CA SER A 234 28.61 -7.87 -27.72
C SER A 234 29.78 -8.65 -27.11
N SER A 235 29.65 -9.12 -25.86
CA SER A 235 30.71 -9.87 -25.16
C SER A 235 30.76 -11.38 -25.47
N LEU A 236 29.72 -11.94 -26.10
CA LEU A 236 29.67 -13.36 -26.48
C LEU A 236 30.01 -13.67 -27.95
N GLY A 237 30.35 -12.67 -28.75
CA GLY A 237 31.03 -12.88 -30.04
C GLY A 237 30.23 -13.66 -31.08
N PHE A 238 29.09 -13.11 -31.50
CA PHE A 238 28.50 -13.33 -32.83
C PHE A 238 28.30 -12.01 -33.57
#